data_AF-A0A6L7US90-F1
#
_entry.id   AF-A0A6L7US90-F1
#
_cell.length_a   1.000
_cell.length_b   1.000
_cell.length_c   1.000
_cell.angle_alpha   90.00
_cell.angle_beta   90.00
_cell.angle_gamma   90.00
#
_symmetry.space_group_name_H-M   'P 1'
#
loop_
_entity.id
_entity.type
_entity.pdbx_description
1 polymer ?
#
loop_
_entity_poly.entity_id
_entity_poly.type
_entity_poly.pdbx_seq_one_letter_code
_entity_poly.pdbx_strand_id
1 'polypeptide(L)'
;MIDWLYATCIFWIVAAVFFGGIYDAETGSAGRQALGLLLNLVVFLGIFSVLRLALGGLGGESAFMSIVWGLVVPAALPTMLLGRIGNVVFKLVGVTMTRKVFSADAH
;
A
#
# COMPACT_ATOMS: atom_id res chain seq x y z
N MET A 1 -15.23 -5.91 -12.23
CA MET A 1 -14.89 -4.56 -12.78
C MET A 1 -14.95 -3.43 -11.75
N ILE A 2 -15.45 -3.66 -10.53
CA ILE A 2 -15.48 -2.64 -9.46
C ILE A 2 -14.40 -2.90 -8.38
N ASP A 3 -13.88 -4.13 -8.30
CA ASP A 3 -12.90 -4.54 -7.30
C ASP A 3 -11.58 -3.76 -7.31
N TRP A 4 -11.07 -3.46 -8.51
CA TRP A 4 -9.88 -2.64 -8.68
C TRP A 4 -10.10 -1.19 -8.28
N LEU A 5 -11.35 -0.69 -8.34
CA LEU A 5 -11.68 0.63 -7.82
C LEU A 5 -11.54 0.64 -6.30
N TYR A 6 -12.01 -0.41 -5.61
CA TYR A 6 -11.83 -0.53 -4.16
C TYR A 6 -10.35 -0.58 -3.78
N ALA A 7 -9.55 -1.42 -4.44
CA ALA A 7 -8.12 -1.51 -4.17
C ALA A 7 -7.40 -0.16 -4.39
N THR A 8 -7.78 0.56 -5.45
CA THR A 8 -7.22 1.89 -5.75
C THR A 8 -7.60 2.93 -4.69
N CYS A 9 -8.87 2.98 -4.28
CA CYS A 9 -9.33 3.89 -3.23
C CYS A 9 -8.63 3.62 -1.89
N ILE A 10 -8.53 2.33 -1.50
CA ILE A 10 -7.84 1.91 -0.28
C ILE A 10 -6.38 2.33 -0.33
N PHE A 11 -5.70 2.13 -1.46
CA PHE A 11 -4.32 2.55 -1.62
C PHE A 11 -4.15 4.04 -1.34
N TRP A 12 -4.95 4.92 -1.95
CA TRP A 12 -4.79 6.36 -1.77
C TRP A 12 -5.04 6.81 -0.33
N ILE A 13 -6.03 6.22 0.35
CA ILE A 13 -6.30 6.50 1.76
C ILE A 13 -5.09 6.09 2.62
N VAL A 14 -4.60 4.86 2.43
CA VAL A 14 -3.50 4.33 3.24
C VAL A 14 -2.20 5.06 2.92
N ALA A 15 -1.95 5.37 1.65
CA ALA A 15 -0.79 6.14 1.21
C ALA A 15 -0.78 7.55 1.81
N ALA A 16 -1.95 8.22 1.89
CA ALA A 16 -2.06 9.52 2.55
C ALA A 16 -1.72 9.42 4.05
N VAL A 17 -2.20 8.38 4.74
CA VAL A 17 -1.89 8.15 6.16
C VAL A 17 -0.41 7.83 6.36
N PHE A 18 0.14 6.92 5.56
CA PHE A 18 1.53 6.47 5.70
C PHE A 18 2.51 7.53 5.24
N PHE A 19 2.45 7.99 3.99
CA PHE A 19 3.45 8.89 3.41
C PHE A 19 3.16 10.38 3.67
N GLY A 20 1.93 10.75 4.02
CA GLY A 20 1.61 12.10 4.49
C GLY A 20 1.75 12.27 6.00
N GLY A 21 1.44 11.21 6.76
CA GLY A 21 1.41 11.27 8.23
C GLY A 21 2.61 10.62 8.92
N ILE A 22 2.89 9.35 8.63
CA ILE A 22 3.83 8.52 9.42
C ILE A 22 5.28 8.61 8.92
N TYR A 23 5.47 8.83 7.61
CA TYR A 23 6.78 8.89 6.96
C TYR A 23 7.04 10.29 6.43
N ASP A 24 8.30 10.69 6.40
CA ASP A 24 8.76 11.90 5.74
C ASP A 24 9.78 11.56 4.66
N ALA A 25 9.78 12.36 3.59
CA ALA A 25 10.71 12.20 2.48
C ALA A 25 11.94 13.08 2.74
N GLU A 26 12.97 12.51 3.37
CA GLU A 26 14.21 13.23 3.69
C GLU A 26 15.00 13.66 2.45
N THR A 27 14.88 12.91 1.35
CA THR A 27 15.68 13.12 0.15
C THR A 27 14.90 12.85 -1.12
N GLY A 28 15.13 13.67 -2.15
CA GLY A 28 14.58 13.49 -3.51
C GLY A 28 13.69 14.65 -3.95
N SER A 29 13.72 14.97 -5.25
CA SER A 29 12.87 16.00 -5.84
C SER A 29 11.39 15.58 -5.80
N ALA A 30 10.48 16.56 -5.78
CA ALA A 30 9.04 16.31 -5.78
C ALA A 30 8.60 15.35 -6.90
N GLY A 31 9.24 15.42 -8.08
CA GLY A 31 8.99 14.49 -9.18
C GLY A 31 9.36 13.04 -8.86
N ARG A 32 10.49 12.80 -8.18
CA ARG A 32 10.90 11.46 -7.74
C ARG A 32 10.00 10.90 -6.65
N GLN A 33 9.52 11.76 -5.75
CA GLN A 33 8.54 11.37 -4.73
C GLN A 33 7.20 10.99 -5.39
N ALA A 34 6.71 11.77 -6.35
CA ALA A 34 5.51 11.41 -7.11
C ALA A 34 5.69 10.09 -7.88
N LEU A 35 6.84 9.88 -8.53
CA LEU A 35 7.15 8.63 -9.22
C LEU A 35 7.20 7.44 -8.25
N GLY A 36 7.83 7.57 -7.09
CA GLY A 36 7.86 6.50 -6.08
C GLY A 36 6.48 6.17 -5.51
N LEU A 37 5.59 7.16 -5.41
CA LEU A 37 4.20 6.96 -4.99
C LEU A 37 3.40 6.20 -6.07
N LEU A 38 3.55 6.59 -7.33
CA LEU A 38 2.91 5.90 -8.47
C LEU A 38 3.45 4.48 -8.64
N LEU A 39 4.75 4.26 -8.45
CA LEU A 39 5.34 2.93 -8.52
C LEU A 39 4.83 2.06 -7.37
N ASN A 40 4.63 2.63 -6.18
CA ASN A 40 3.97 1.94 -5.07
C ASN A 40 2.53 1.54 -5.39
N LEU A 41 1.77 2.41 -6.07
CA LEU A 41 0.42 2.07 -6.52
C LEU A 41 0.44 0.86 -7.46
N VAL A 42 1.35 0.84 -8.43
CA VAL A 42 1.49 -0.27 -9.38
C VAL A 42 1.86 -1.56 -8.65
N VAL A 43 2.82 -1.52 -7.73
CA VAL A 43 3.22 -2.69 -6.92
C VAL A 43 2.07 -3.16 -6.05
N PHE A 44 1.33 -2.24 -5.41
CA PHE A 44 0.17 -2.56 -4.59
C PHE A 44 -0.91 -3.28 -5.39
N LEU A 45 -1.28 -2.75 -6.56
CA LEU A 45 -2.26 -3.37 -7.45
C LEU A 45 -1.78 -4.72 -8.01
N GLY A 46 -0.48 -4.85 -8.27
CA GLY A 46 0.15 -6.10 -8.66
C GLY A 46 -0.01 -7.18 -7.58
N ILE A 47 0.37 -6.85 -6.33
CA ILE A 47 0.23 -7.76 -5.19
C ILE A 47 -1.23 -8.12 -4.94
N PHE A 48 -2.14 -7.12 -4.96
CA PHE A 48 -3.57 -7.34 -4.84
C PHE A 48 -4.10 -8.32 -5.90
N SER A 49 -3.70 -8.14 -7.16
CA SER A 49 -4.14 -9.00 -8.27
C SER A 49 -3.62 -10.42 -8.12
N VAL A 50 -2.34 -10.59 -7.76
CA VAL A 50 -1.73 -11.91 -7.53
C VAL A 50 -2.38 -12.61 -6.35
N LEU A 51 -2.57 -11.91 -5.23
CA LEU A 51 -3.24 -12.47 -4.05
C LEU A 51 -4.69 -12.83 -4.35
N ARG A 52 -5.41 -12.02 -5.11
CA ARG A 52 -6.78 -12.33 -5.52
C ARG A 52 -6.85 -13.55 -6.43
N LEU A 53 -5.90 -13.72 -7.36
CA LEU A 53 -5.82 -14.93 -8.18
C LEU A 53 -5.49 -16.17 -7.36
N ALA A 54 -4.56 -16.05 -6.41
CA ALA A 54 -4.14 -17.15 -5.55
C ALA A 54 -5.22 -17.56 -4.53
N LEU A 55 -5.89 -16.58 -3.92
CA LEU A 55 -6.86 -16.78 -2.85
C LEU A 55 -8.31 -16.86 -3.34
N GLY A 56 -8.59 -16.39 -4.56
CA GLY A 56 -9.92 -16.46 -5.16
C GLY A 56 -10.42 -17.89 -5.35
N GLY A 57 -9.51 -18.87 -5.44
CA GLY A 57 -9.85 -20.29 -5.46
C GLY A 57 -10.07 -20.93 -4.08
N LEU A 58 -9.76 -20.21 -2.98
CA LEU A 58 -9.91 -20.69 -1.60
C LEU A 58 -11.22 -20.23 -0.95
N GLY A 59 -12.01 -19.42 -1.64
CA GLY A 59 -13.33 -19.00 -1.18
C GLY A 59 -14.28 -20.19 -1.10
N GLY A 60 -14.45 -20.77 0.09
CA GLY A 60 -15.43 -21.83 0.33
C GLY A 60 -16.86 -21.42 -0.05
N GLU A 61 -17.79 -22.38 -0.01
CA GLU A 61 -19.16 -22.27 -0.57
C GLU A 61 -20.01 -21.10 -0.05
N SER A 62 -19.62 -20.45 1.05
CA SER A 62 -20.33 -19.28 1.56
C SER A 62 -19.87 -17.97 0.90
N ALA A 63 -20.84 -17.15 0.49
CA ALA A 63 -20.59 -15.83 -0.10
C ALA A 63 -19.70 -14.94 0.78
N PHE A 64 -19.81 -15.06 2.11
CA PHE A 64 -18.97 -14.34 3.05
C PHE A 64 -17.49 -14.74 2.95
N MET A 65 -17.17 -16.04 2.93
CA MET A 65 -15.78 -16.51 2.80
C MET A 65 -15.18 -16.14 1.45
N SER A 66 -15.97 -16.18 0.37
CA SER A 66 -15.54 -15.73 -0.95
C SER A 66 -15.12 -14.25 -0.96
N ILE A 67 -15.88 -13.38 -0.28
CA ILE A 67 -15.54 -11.95 -0.17
C ILE A 67 -14.28 -11.74 0.69
N VAL A 68 -14.18 -12.42 1.83
CA VAL A 68 -13.03 -12.28 2.73
C VAL A 68 -11.74 -12.71 2.02
N TRP A 69 -11.73 -13.90 1.41
CA TRP A 69 -10.55 -14.44 0.73
C TRP A 69 -10.27 -13.77 -0.62
N GLY A 70 -11.30 -13.32 -1.34
CA GLY A 70 -11.17 -12.73 -2.68
C GLY A 70 -10.97 -11.21 -2.71
N LEU A 71 -11.26 -10.49 -1.63
CA LEU A 71 -11.17 -9.03 -1.59
C LEU A 71 -10.46 -8.50 -0.34
N VAL A 72 -10.91 -8.90 0.86
CA VAL A 72 -10.41 -8.32 2.12
C VAL A 72 -8.95 -8.71 2.36
N VAL A 73 -8.62 -9.99 2.31
CA VAL A 73 -7.25 -10.48 2.55
C VAL A 73 -6.27 -9.93 1.49
N PRO A 74 -6.57 -9.96 0.18
CA PRO A 74 -5.73 -9.34 -0.84
C PRO A 74 -5.49 -7.84 -0.66
N ALA A 75 -6.42 -7.10 -0.06
CA ALA A 75 -6.26 -5.66 0.21
C ALA A 75 -5.52 -5.39 1.53
N ALA A 76 -5.78 -6.18 2.57
CA ALA A 76 -5.23 -6.02 3.91
C ALA A 76 -3.73 -6.37 4.00
N LEU A 77 -3.29 -7.43 3.33
CA LEU A 77 -1.89 -7.86 3.36
C LEU A 77 -0.91 -6.80 2.82
N PRO A 78 -1.09 -6.25 1.60
CA PRO A 78 -0.20 -5.23 1.08
C PRO A 78 -0.33 -3.89 1.82
N THR A 79 -1.47 -3.58 2.44
CA THR A 79 -1.60 -2.38 3.29
C THR A 79 -0.79 -2.50 4.57
N MET A 80 -0.81 -3.66 5.25
CA MET A 80 0.04 -3.92 6.42
C MET A 80 1.54 -3.83 6.09
N LEU A 81 1.92 -4.23 4.87
CA LEU A 81 3.30 -4.21 4.41
C LEU A 81 3.68 -2.90 3.70
N LEU A 82 2.75 -1.94 3.56
CA LEU A 82 2.94 -0.75 2.74
C LEU A 82 4.13 0.10 3.19
N GLY A 83 4.42 0.18 4.50
CA GLY A 83 5.61 0.88 4.99
C GLY A 83 6.92 0.23 4.54
N ARG A 84 6.99 -1.10 4.49
CA ARG A 84 8.18 -1.84 4.01
C ARG A 84 8.30 -1.78 2.48
N ILE A 85 7.20 -2.05 1.78
CA ILE A 85 7.12 -1.96 0.31
C ILE A 85 7.46 -0.54 -0.12
N GLY A 86 6.86 0.44 0.56
CA GLY A 86 7.12 1.87 0.42
C GLY A 86 8.60 2.19 0.46
N ASN A 87 9.27 1.83 1.55
CA ASN A 87 10.71 2.08 1.71
C ASN A 87 11.56 1.46 0.59
N VAL A 88 11.25 0.23 0.16
CA VAL A 88 11.98 -0.42 -0.94
C VAL A 88 11.74 0.31 -2.26
N VAL A 89 10.48 0.57 -2.58
CA VAL A 89 10.06 1.21 -3.84
C VAL A 89 10.55 2.64 -3.94
N PHE A 90 10.46 3.43 -2.87
CA PHE A 90 11.01 4.79 -2.84
C PHE A 90 12.53 4.78 -3.00
N LYS A 91 13.24 3.85 -2.36
CA LYS A 91 14.69 3.68 -2.56
C LYS A 91 15.06 3.37 -4.01
N LEU A 92 14.26 2.58 -4.73
CA LEU A 92 14.49 2.30 -6.16
C LEU A 92 14.42 3.58 -7.02
N VAL A 93 13.64 4.57 -6.62
CA VAL A 93 13.52 5.88 -7.31
C VAL A 93 14.52 6.91 -6.73
N GLY A 94 15.38 6.50 -5.79
CA GLY A 94 16.36 7.37 -5.14
C GLY A 94 15.76 8.31 -4.10
N VAL A 95 14.64 7.93 -3.48
CA VAL A 95 13.98 8.65 -2.40
C VAL A 95 14.16 7.87 -1.10
N THR A 96 14.70 8.51 -0.07
CA THR A 96 14.76 7.91 1.26
C THR A 96 13.57 8.38 2.08
N MET A 97 12.75 7.44 2.50
CA MET A 97 11.65 7.67 3.43
C MET A 97 12.12 7.29 4.83
N THR A 98 11.98 8.20 5.79
CA THR A 98 12.21 7.91 7.21
C THR A 98 10.92 8.04 7.97
N ARG A 99 10.79 7.24 9.03
CA ARG A 99 9.61 7.29 9.89
C ARG A 99 9.70 8.56 10.73
N LYS A 100 8.65 9.37 10.76
CA LYS A 100 8.54 10.48 11.68
C LYS A 100 8.57 9.92 13.11
N VAL A 101 9.62 10.25 13.84
CA VAL A 101 9.65 10.05 15.29
C VAL A 101 8.83 11.19 15.86
N PHE A 102 7.58 10.91 16.25
CA PHE A 102 6.82 11.82 17.10
C PHE A 102 7.49 11.83 18.47
N SER A 103 8.54 12.65 18.62
CA SER A 103 9.15 12.89 19.92
C SER A 103 8.12 13.62 20.75
N ALA A 104 7.61 12.96 21.80
CA ALA A 104 6.69 13.54 22.77
C ALA A 104 7.41 14.50 23.76
N ASP A 105 8.59 15.01 23.40
CA ASP A 105 9.48 15.80 24.28
C ASP A 105 9.59 17.25 23.80
N ALA A 106 8.45 17.87 23.50
CA ALA A 106 8.39 19.30 23.23
C ALA A 106 7.22 19.91 23.98
N HIS A 107 7.22 19.84 25.32
CA HIS A 107 6.63 20.84 26.22
C HIS A 107 7.23 20.72 27.62
#